data_AF-A0A3M1EP54-F1
#
_entry.id   AF-A0A3M1EP54-F1
#
_cell.length_a   1.000
_cell.length_b   1.000
_cell.length_c   1.000
_cell.angle_alpha   90.00
_cell.angle_beta   90.00
_cell.angle_gamma   90.00
#
_symmetry.space_group_name_H-M   'P 1'
#
loop_
_entity.id
_entity.type
_entity.pdbx_description
1 polymer ?
#
loop_
_entity_poly.entity_id
_entity_poly.type
_entity_poly.pdbx_seq_one_letter_code
_entity_poly.pdbx_strand_id
1 'polypeptide(L)'
;MAQRMALYMQDKHPIRYEIEMVKYAEEKGFSEIWQADTRLARDCVVMMSAFLAETKRMRFGSGVLPIWTRNPAVIAATWSTMWELAGKTPDGRSRVMLGLGAWWEPIASRVGVRRHKPLKAMREHIEAIRQLFTMEEVTYHGEFVHLDQVKLDVAYGDTSPRDIPLYIGATGPKMLELAGEMCDGVVLNYVVSVDYIRRAVELVRKGAEKAGKTLDDVDRPELLVCCLSDDDPNAAMMEGKTLVAYYLGTEPHIMKASNVDEDLIRRVQEYVGWPATEEDYRRAATLIPDQVVRNLMAVGTTRQCQDKVAEYIDAGVTCPILYPMMDDIKPVIDAFADWSP
;
A
#
# COMPACT_ATOMS: atom_id res chain seq x y z
N MET A 1 7.45 -14.42 -16.99
CA MET A 1 7.31 -12.94 -17.05
C MET A 1 8.34 -12.36 -16.11
N ALA A 2 8.85 -11.16 -16.36
CA ALA A 2 9.71 -10.48 -15.38
C ALA A 2 8.94 -10.24 -14.07
N GLN A 3 9.63 -10.35 -12.94
CA GLN A 3 9.05 -10.04 -11.64
C GLN A 3 8.60 -8.57 -11.61
N ARG A 4 7.35 -8.32 -11.22
CA ARG A 4 6.86 -6.95 -11.07
C ARG A 4 7.46 -6.32 -9.82
N MET A 5 7.94 -5.09 -9.97
CA MET A 5 8.46 -4.25 -8.89
C MET A 5 7.72 -2.92 -8.88
N ALA A 6 7.52 -2.36 -7.68
CA ALA A 6 6.84 -1.10 -7.48
C ALA A 6 7.56 -0.21 -6.47
N LEU A 7 7.26 1.09 -6.48
CA LEU A 7 7.69 2.04 -5.45
C LEU A 7 6.50 2.55 -4.64
N TYR A 8 6.72 2.77 -3.36
CA TYR A 8 5.81 3.50 -2.49
C TYR A 8 6.22 4.96 -2.40
N MET A 9 5.34 5.86 -2.81
CA MET A 9 5.56 7.31 -2.75
C MET A 9 4.69 7.90 -1.65
N GLN A 10 5.30 8.69 -0.76
CA GLN A 10 4.61 9.29 0.38
C GLN A 10 4.78 10.82 0.36
N ASP A 11 5.40 11.41 1.38
CA ASP A 11 5.57 12.86 1.53
C ASP A 11 7.00 13.28 1.90
N LYS A 12 7.96 12.35 1.85
CA LYS A 12 9.37 12.60 2.24
C LYS A 12 10.10 13.57 1.30
N HIS A 13 9.86 13.48 -0.01
CA HIS A 13 10.67 14.19 -1.00
C HIS A 13 9.91 15.36 -1.63
N PRO A 14 10.59 16.40 -2.15
CA PRO A 14 9.93 17.44 -2.94
C PRO A 14 9.18 16.84 -4.14
N ILE A 15 7.98 17.32 -4.44
CA ILE A 15 7.12 16.79 -5.52
C ILE A 15 7.85 16.70 -6.87
N ARG A 16 8.70 17.69 -7.21
CA ARG A 16 9.48 17.67 -8.45
C ARG A 16 10.44 16.49 -8.53
N TYR A 17 11.08 16.16 -7.42
CA TYR A 17 11.96 15.00 -7.31
C TYR A 17 11.16 13.70 -7.45
N GLU A 18 9.99 13.62 -6.82
CA GLU A 18 9.11 12.44 -6.96
C GLU A 18 8.70 12.21 -8.41
N ILE A 19 8.33 13.27 -9.14
CA ILE A 19 8.03 13.18 -10.58
C ILE A 19 9.25 12.68 -11.37
N GLU A 20 10.45 13.20 -11.08
CA GLU A 20 11.68 12.75 -11.74
C GLU A 20 11.94 11.26 -11.48
N MET A 21 11.81 10.81 -10.24
CA MET A 21 12.04 9.42 -9.86
C MET A 21 10.98 8.46 -10.41
N VAL A 22 9.72 8.90 -10.51
CA VAL A 22 8.66 8.13 -11.14
C VAL A 22 8.95 7.89 -12.62
N LYS A 23 9.43 8.92 -13.34
CA LYS A 23 9.85 8.77 -14.75
C LYS A 23 11.06 7.85 -14.87
N TYR A 24 12.04 8.04 -13.98
CA TYR A 24 13.23 7.21 -13.94
C TYR A 24 12.89 5.73 -13.65
N ALA A 25 11.97 5.47 -12.71
CA ALA A 25 11.51 4.13 -12.39
C ALA A 25 10.81 3.47 -13.59
N GLU A 26 9.98 4.20 -14.34
CA GLU A 26 9.37 3.69 -15.58
C GLU A 26 10.43 3.35 -16.64
N GLU A 27 11.46 4.18 -16.80
CA GLU A 27 12.58 3.90 -17.70
C GLU A 27 13.39 2.67 -17.28
N LYS A 28 13.45 2.39 -15.97
CA LYS A 28 14.14 1.25 -15.37
C LYS A 28 13.28 0.00 -15.22
N GLY A 29 12.07 0.00 -15.76
CA GLY A 29 11.21 -1.18 -15.83
C GLY A 29 10.36 -1.45 -14.59
N PHE A 30 10.29 -0.52 -13.63
CA PHE A 30 9.29 -0.62 -12.57
C PHE A 30 7.89 -0.57 -13.18
N SER A 31 7.02 -1.45 -12.71
CA SER A 31 5.69 -1.64 -13.27
C SER A 31 4.63 -0.76 -12.63
N GLU A 32 4.83 -0.36 -11.37
CA GLU A 32 3.78 0.29 -10.59
C GLU A 32 4.34 1.32 -9.59
N ILE A 33 3.52 2.35 -9.30
CA ILE A 33 3.70 3.26 -8.17
C ILE A 33 2.47 3.14 -7.28
N TRP A 34 2.69 3.01 -5.98
CA TRP A 34 1.65 3.06 -4.97
C TRP A 34 1.79 4.36 -4.17
N GLN A 35 0.83 5.27 -4.35
CA GLN A 35 0.85 6.58 -3.71
C GLN A 35 0.08 6.55 -2.39
N ALA A 36 0.73 6.96 -1.31
CA ALA A 36 0.13 7.08 0.00
C ALA A 36 -0.95 8.17 0.04
N ASP A 37 -2.03 7.89 0.78
CA ASP A 37 -3.01 8.88 1.24
C ASP A 37 -3.07 8.83 2.77
N THR A 38 -2.06 9.45 3.40
CA THR A 38 -1.83 9.32 4.83
C THR A 38 -1.51 10.65 5.48
N ARG A 39 -1.75 10.72 6.80
CA ARG A 39 -1.37 11.85 7.67
C ARG A 39 -1.92 13.22 7.31
N LEU A 40 -2.90 13.29 6.39
CA LEU A 40 -3.37 14.54 5.79
C LEU A 40 -2.21 15.34 5.16
N ALA A 41 -1.19 14.65 4.66
CA ALA A 41 0.03 15.27 4.16
C ALA A 41 -0.10 15.66 2.68
N ARG A 42 -0.34 14.67 1.81
CA ARG A 42 -0.56 14.87 0.37
C ARG A 42 -1.77 14.07 -0.07
N ASP A 43 -2.55 14.66 -0.96
CA ASP A 43 -3.69 13.99 -1.58
C ASP A 43 -3.19 13.02 -2.67
N CYS A 44 -3.56 11.74 -2.56
CA CYS A 44 -3.04 10.72 -3.47
C CYS A 44 -3.52 10.92 -4.92
N VAL A 45 -4.74 11.43 -5.12
CA VAL A 45 -5.34 11.64 -6.45
C VAL A 45 -4.59 12.75 -7.19
N VAL A 46 -4.26 13.84 -6.51
CA VAL A 46 -3.44 14.93 -7.07
C VAL A 46 -2.08 14.41 -7.50
N MET A 47 -1.39 13.67 -6.64
CA MET A 47 -0.06 13.12 -6.94
C MET A 47 -0.10 12.10 -8.08
N MET A 48 -1.03 11.14 -8.04
CA MET A 48 -1.21 10.14 -9.10
C MET A 48 -1.53 10.79 -10.45
N SER A 49 -2.36 11.84 -10.47
CA SER A 49 -2.68 12.57 -11.71
C SER A 49 -1.44 13.24 -12.30
N ALA A 50 -0.59 13.84 -11.46
CA ALA A 50 0.68 14.44 -11.91
C ALA A 50 1.63 13.38 -12.47
N PHE A 51 1.74 12.22 -11.81
CA PHE A 51 2.58 11.12 -12.27
C PHE A 51 2.08 10.50 -13.58
N LEU A 52 0.77 10.34 -13.72
CA LEU A 52 0.13 9.82 -14.94
C LEU A 52 0.40 10.71 -16.15
N ALA A 53 0.37 12.04 -15.96
CA ALA A 53 0.65 13.00 -17.03
C ALA A 53 2.11 12.95 -17.52
N GLU A 54 3.02 12.48 -16.67
CA GLU A 54 4.47 12.46 -16.93
C GLU A 54 4.99 11.08 -17.38
N THR A 55 4.14 10.05 -17.41
CA THR A 55 4.50 8.66 -17.71
C THR A 55 3.58 8.04 -18.75
N LYS A 56 3.99 6.93 -19.37
CA LYS A 56 3.26 6.36 -20.54
C LYS A 56 2.76 4.93 -20.36
N ARG A 57 3.35 4.14 -19.47
CA ARG A 57 3.15 2.68 -19.39
C ARG A 57 2.94 2.18 -17.97
N MET A 58 3.53 2.83 -16.98
CA MET A 58 3.46 2.42 -15.58
C MET A 58 2.03 2.55 -15.03
N ARG A 59 1.70 1.70 -14.05
CA ARG A 59 0.40 1.69 -13.36
C ARG A 59 0.50 2.43 -12.03
N PHE A 60 -0.60 2.99 -11.56
CA PHE A 60 -0.66 3.81 -10.35
C PHE A 60 -1.80 3.35 -9.45
N GLY A 61 -1.48 2.98 -8.21
CA GLY A 61 -2.46 2.59 -7.19
C GLY A 61 -2.47 3.55 -6.01
N SER A 62 -3.64 3.82 -5.44
CA SER A 62 -3.69 4.41 -4.10
C SER A 62 -3.27 3.36 -3.07
N GLY A 63 -2.29 3.67 -2.23
CA GLY A 63 -1.77 2.78 -1.18
C GLY A 63 -1.98 3.34 0.25
N VAL A 64 -3.18 3.49 0.80
CA VAL A 64 -4.52 3.27 0.22
C VAL A 64 -5.45 4.43 0.60
N LEU A 65 -6.45 4.72 -0.25
CA LEU A 65 -7.45 5.76 -0.05
C LEU A 65 -8.40 5.39 1.11
N PRO A 66 -8.61 6.26 2.11
CA PRO A 66 -9.56 5.98 3.19
C PRO A 66 -11.02 6.04 2.74
N ILE A 67 -11.79 4.98 2.97
CA ILE A 67 -13.23 4.91 2.61
C ILE A 67 -14.10 5.96 3.31
N TRP A 68 -13.62 6.51 4.42
CA TRP A 68 -14.39 7.45 5.25
C TRP A 68 -14.29 8.91 4.81
N THR A 69 -13.41 9.21 3.85
CA THR A 69 -13.11 10.60 3.48
C THR A 69 -14.03 11.15 2.40
N ARG A 70 -14.64 10.28 1.59
CA ARG A 70 -15.43 10.63 0.40
C ARG A 70 -16.57 9.65 0.23
N ASN A 71 -17.67 10.12 -0.32
CA ASN A 71 -18.78 9.25 -0.73
C ASN A 71 -18.31 8.26 -1.83
N PRO A 72 -18.74 6.99 -1.82
CA PRO A 72 -18.32 6.01 -2.83
C PRO A 72 -18.63 6.42 -4.28
N ALA A 73 -19.70 7.17 -4.54
CA ALA A 73 -19.97 7.72 -5.88
C ALA A 73 -18.92 8.74 -6.31
N VAL A 74 -18.44 9.58 -5.38
CA VAL A 74 -17.36 10.54 -5.64
C VAL A 74 -16.03 9.81 -5.86
N ILE A 75 -15.76 8.75 -5.11
CA ILE A 75 -14.58 7.88 -5.31
C ILE A 75 -14.64 7.26 -6.71
N ALA A 76 -15.77 6.67 -7.09
CA ALA A 76 -15.94 6.05 -8.40
C ALA A 76 -15.80 7.07 -9.54
N ALA A 77 -16.41 8.25 -9.43
CA ALA A 77 -16.25 9.32 -10.42
C ALA A 77 -14.79 9.75 -10.56
N THR A 78 -14.09 9.93 -9.43
CA THR A 78 -12.68 10.33 -9.40
C THR A 78 -11.79 9.31 -10.08
N TRP A 79 -11.99 8.02 -9.81
CA TRP A 79 -11.22 6.95 -10.47
C TRP A 79 -11.60 6.76 -11.94
N SER A 80 -12.87 6.97 -12.31
CA SER A 80 -13.29 7.02 -13.71
C SER A 80 -12.57 8.13 -14.47
N THR A 81 -12.43 9.32 -13.88
CA THR A 81 -11.67 10.43 -14.50
C THR A 81 -10.19 10.10 -14.62
N MET A 82 -9.57 9.54 -13.58
CA MET A 82 -8.16 9.12 -13.67
C MET A 82 -7.95 7.99 -14.69
N TRP A 83 -8.91 7.08 -14.84
CA TRP A 83 -8.88 6.03 -15.85
C TRP A 83 -8.85 6.59 -17.27
N GLU A 84 -9.68 7.61 -17.53
CA GLU A 84 -9.68 8.33 -18.81
C GLU A 84 -8.36 9.07 -19.04
N LEU A 85 -7.84 9.77 -18.02
CA LEU A 85 -6.54 10.44 -18.08
C LEU A 85 -5.39 9.47 -18.38
N ALA A 86 -5.41 8.30 -17.74
CA ALA A 86 -4.30 7.37 -17.75
C ALA A 86 -4.18 6.56 -19.05
N GLY A 87 -5.32 6.21 -19.65
CA GLY A 87 -5.39 5.23 -20.72
C GLY A 87 -5.00 3.82 -20.26
N LYS A 88 -4.45 3.03 -21.17
CA LYS A 88 -4.10 1.62 -20.95
C LYS A 88 -2.59 1.40 -21.01
N THR A 89 -2.14 0.35 -20.33
CA THR A 89 -0.82 -0.23 -20.56
C THR A 89 -0.77 -0.87 -21.95
N PRO A 90 0.44 -1.15 -22.50
CA PRO A 90 0.57 -1.82 -23.80
C PRO A 90 -0.11 -3.19 -23.90
N ASP A 91 -0.31 -3.88 -22.77
CA ASP A 91 -1.03 -5.15 -22.67
C ASP A 91 -2.53 -4.99 -22.38
N GLY A 92 -3.07 -3.78 -22.50
CA GLY A 92 -4.51 -3.50 -22.46
C GLY A 92 -5.12 -3.35 -21.06
N ARG A 93 -4.30 -3.38 -19.99
CA ARG A 93 -4.77 -3.21 -18.61
C ARG A 93 -4.94 -1.74 -18.27
N SER A 94 -5.81 -1.45 -17.29
CA SER A 94 -5.88 -0.10 -16.73
C SER A 94 -4.55 0.30 -16.06
N ARG A 95 -4.14 1.54 -16.32
CA ARG A 95 -3.01 2.20 -15.65
C ARG A 95 -3.37 2.76 -14.28
N VAL A 96 -4.63 2.71 -13.86
CA VAL A 96 -5.05 3.12 -12.52
C VAL A 96 -5.60 1.94 -11.74
N MET A 97 -5.31 1.92 -10.44
CA MET A 97 -5.75 0.93 -9.48
C MET A 97 -6.33 1.66 -8.28
N LEU A 98 -7.43 1.15 -7.72
CA LEU A 98 -8.09 1.73 -6.57
C LEU A 98 -7.82 0.87 -5.35
N GLY A 99 -6.85 1.27 -4.53
CA GLY A 99 -6.64 0.69 -3.21
C GLY A 99 -7.43 1.46 -2.15
N LEU A 100 -8.25 0.76 -1.38
CA LEU A 100 -9.09 1.29 -0.32
C LEU A 100 -8.61 0.85 1.07
N GLY A 101 -8.78 1.70 2.08
CA GLY A 101 -8.39 1.42 3.45
C GLY A 101 -9.44 1.83 4.48
N ALA A 102 -9.44 1.13 5.62
CA ALA A 102 -10.31 1.46 6.75
C ALA A 102 -9.83 2.70 7.55
N TRP A 103 -8.68 3.28 7.18
CA TRP A 103 -8.01 4.44 7.79
C TRP A 103 -7.33 4.20 9.15
N TRP A 104 -6.74 5.25 9.74
CA TRP A 104 -6.06 5.25 11.04
C TRP A 104 -6.79 6.12 12.08
N GLU A 105 -7.11 5.53 13.25
CA GLU A 105 -8.07 6.09 14.22
C GLU A 105 -7.63 7.41 14.87
N PRO A 106 -6.34 7.59 15.24
CA PRO A 106 -5.87 8.83 15.83
C PRO A 106 -6.07 10.07 14.95
N ILE A 107 -6.20 9.90 13.62
CA ILE A 107 -6.51 11.01 12.70
C ILE A 107 -8.01 11.10 12.42
N ALA A 108 -8.67 9.97 12.16
CA ALA A 108 -10.08 9.95 11.78
C ALA A 108 -10.96 10.70 12.79
N SER A 109 -10.81 10.39 14.08
CA SER A 109 -11.57 11.02 15.16
C SER A 109 -11.30 12.52 15.28
N ARG A 110 -10.06 12.99 14.99
CA ARG A 110 -9.68 14.41 15.07
C ARG A 110 -10.34 15.27 14.00
N VAL A 111 -10.79 14.66 12.90
CA VAL A 111 -11.53 15.35 11.84
C VAL A 111 -13.02 15.00 11.85
N GLY A 112 -13.53 14.49 12.97
CA GLY A 112 -14.96 14.22 13.17
C GLY A 112 -15.48 12.94 12.52
N VAL A 113 -14.61 12.07 12.00
CA VAL A 113 -15.01 10.78 11.43
C VAL A 113 -15.16 9.73 12.52
N ARG A 114 -16.33 9.11 12.59
CA ARG A 114 -16.62 7.99 13.49
C ARG A 114 -16.56 6.66 12.76
N ARG A 115 -15.45 5.95 12.93
CA ARG A 115 -15.27 4.61 12.36
C ARG A 115 -16.04 3.57 13.16
N HIS A 116 -16.86 2.77 12.48
CA HIS A 116 -17.58 1.66 13.09
C HIS A 116 -17.87 0.57 12.05
N LYS A 117 -17.92 -0.69 12.50
CA LYS A 117 -18.06 -1.90 11.65
C LYS A 117 -17.24 -1.82 10.34
N PRO A 118 -15.91 -1.56 10.41
CA PRO A 118 -15.09 -1.27 9.22
C PRO A 118 -15.13 -2.36 8.14
N LEU A 119 -15.31 -3.62 8.54
CA LEU A 119 -15.48 -4.74 7.60
C LEU A 119 -16.76 -4.60 6.75
N LYS A 120 -17.88 -4.22 7.38
CA LYS A 120 -19.15 -4.01 6.69
C LYS A 120 -19.08 -2.74 5.83
N ALA A 121 -18.56 -1.65 6.39
CA ALA A 121 -18.36 -0.41 5.63
C ALA A 121 -17.52 -0.64 4.37
N MET A 122 -16.39 -1.36 4.48
CA MET A 122 -15.53 -1.70 3.35
C MET A 122 -16.27 -2.54 2.29
N ARG A 123 -16.98 -3.60 2.71
CA ARG A 123 -17.80 -4.43 1.80
C ARG A 123 -18.78 -3.59 0.99
N GLU A 124 -19.55 -2.74 1.65
CA GLU A 124 -20.55 -1.91 0.98
C GLU A 124 -19.92 -0.90 0.01
N HIS A 125 -18.74 -0.35 0.33
CA HIS A 125 -18.00 0.52 -0.58
C HIS A 125 -17.52 -0.24 -1.83
N ILE A 126 -16.96 -1.45 -1.66
CA ILE A 126 -16.52 -2.28 -2.78
C ILE A 126 -17.70 -2.63 -3.70
N GLU A 127 -18.82 -3.09 -3.14
CA GLU A 127 -20.00 -3.48 -3.90
C GLU A 127 -20.59 -2.31 -4.69
N ALA A 128 -20.72 -1.15 -4.06
CA ALA A 128 -21.24 0.06 -4.69
C ALA A 128 -20.29 0.60 -5.78
N ILE A 129 -18.98 0.66 -5.51
CA ILE A 129 -18.00 1.18 -6.48
C ILE A 129 -17.89 0.23 -7.68
N ARG A 130 -17.89 -1.09 -7.48
CA ARG A 130 -17.92 -2.06 -8.60
C ARG A 130 -19.15 -1.88 -9.49
N GLN A 131 -20.31 -1.65 -8.89
CA GLN A 131 -21.54 -1.38 -9.66
C GLN A 131 -21.44 -0.06 -10.42
N LEU A 132 -20.92 1.01 -9.82
CA LEU A 132 -20.77 2.29 -10.50
C LEU A 132 -19.77 2.23 -11.67
N PHE A 133 -18.75 1.37 -11.58
CA PHE A 133 -17.81 1.14 -12.69
C PHE A 133 -18.42 0.41 -13.88
N THR A 134 -19.63 -0.15 -13.78
CA THR A 134 -20.35 -0.64 -14.98
C THR A 134 -20.87 0.50 -15.85
N MET A 135 -20.85 1.74 -15.35
CA MET A 135 -21.45 2.95 -15.96
C MET A 135 -22.99 2.89 -16.08
N GLU A 136 -23.64 1.89 -15.50
CA GLU A 136 -25.10 1.81 -15.41
C GLU A 136 -25.66 2.61 -14.22
N GLU A 137 -26.98 2.77 -14.18
CA GLU A 137 -27.68 3.32 -13.01
C GLU A 137 -27.66 2.30 -11.85
N VAL A 138 -27.33 2.78 -10.65
CA VAL A 138 -27.13 1.96 -9.45
C VAL A 138 -28.01 2.45 -8.31
N THR A 139 -28.77 1.51 -7.74
CA THR A 139 -29.41 1.66 -6.43
C THR A 139 -28.78 0.68 -5.45
N TYR A 140 -28.31 1.19 -4.32
CA TYR A 140 -27.65 0.42 -3.27
C TYR A 140 -28.04 0.95 -1.89
N HIS A 141 -28.73 0.14 -1.09
CA HIS A 141 -29.25 0.54 0.23
C HIS A 141 -28.57 -0.25 1.35
N GLY A 142 -27.37 0.18 1.72
CA GLY A 142 -26.59 -0.36 2.83
C GLY A 142 -26.69 0.46 4.12
N GLU A 143 -25.93 0.05 5.13
CA GLU A 143 -25.82 0.79 6.40
C GLU A 143 -24.86 1.99 6.30
N PHE A 144 -23.84 1.88 5.45
CA PHE A 144 -22.77 2.85 5.24
C PHE A 144 -22.85 3.52 3.87
N VAL A 145 -23.40 2.83 2.88
CA VAL A 145 -23.55 3.35 1.52
C VAL A 145 -25.02 3.40 1.15
N HIS A 146 -25.46 4.57 0.68
CA HIS A 146 -26.80 4.78 0.15
C HIS A 146 -26.70 5.46 -1.21
N LEU A 147 -27.11 4.76 -2.26
CA LEU A 147 -27.24 5.24 -3.64
C LEU A 147 -28.68 4.97 -4.07
N ASP A 148 -29.35 5.97 -4.62
CA ASP A 148 -30.68 5.85 -5.20
C ASP A 148 -30.65 6.40 -6.62
N GLN A 149 -30.76 5.51 -7.61
CA GLN A 149 -30.73 5.83 -9.04
C GLN A 149 -29.49 6.67 -9.44
N VAL A 150 -28.32 6.32 -8.91
CA VAL A 150 -27.08 7.06 -9.16
C VAL A 150 -26.36 6.47 -10.37
N LYS A 151 -25.94 7.33 -11.29
CA LYS A 151 -25.11 6.97 -12.46
C LYS A 151 -23.90 7.91 -12.53
N LEU A 152 -22.75 7.39 -13.00
CA LEU A 152 -21.64 8.24 -13.41
C LEU A 152 -22.02 8.98 -14.69
N ASP A 153 -22.49 10.22 -14.54
CA ASP A 153 -23.08 11.01 -15.62
C ASP A 153 -22.01 11.67 -16.51
N VAL A 154 -21.59 10.95 -17.55
CA VAL A 154 -20.67 11.45 -18.58
C VAL A 154 -21.48 11.98 -19.76
N ALA A 155 -21.68 13.30 -19.80
CA ALA A 155 -22.46 13.95 -20.86
C ALA A 155 -21.78 13.90 -22.24
N TYR A 156 -20.45 13.98 -22.27
CA TYR A 156 -19.64 13.94 -23.48
C TYR A 156 -18.39 13.12 -23.19
N GLY A 157 -18.29 11.90 -23.73
CA GLY A 157 -17.11 11.05 -23.50
C GLY A 157 -17.41 9.56 -23.61
N ASP A 158 -16.43 8.77 -23.20
CA ASP A 158 -16.51 7.31 -23.19
C ASP A 158 -17.41 6.83 -22.04
N THR A 159 -18.46 6.08 -22.37
CA THR A 159 -19.41 5.49 -21.40
C THR A 159 -19.20 3.98 -21.21
N SER A 160 -18.11 3.42 -21.73
CA SER A 160 -17.77 2.01 -21.55
C SER A 160 -17.46 1.67 -20.07
N PRO A 161 -17.74 0.43 -19.62
CA PRO A 161 -17.40 0.00 -18.28
C PRO A 161 -15.91 0.25 -17.93
N ARG A 162 -15.66 0.66 -16.70
CA ARG A 162 -14.31 0.93 -16.18
C ARG A 162 -13.68 -0.34 -15.65
N ASP A 163 -12.62 -0.82 -16.29
CA ASP A 163 -11.82 -1.97 -15.84
C ASP A 163 -10.76 -1.57 -14.80
N ILE A 164 -11.17 -0.84 -13.77
CA ILE A 164 -10.30 -0.36 -12.69
C ILE A 164 -10.19 -1.47 -11.63
N PRO A 165 -9.00 -2.06 -11.42
CA PRO A 165 -8.86 -3.10 -10.40
C PRO A 165 -8.96 -2.51 -9.00
N LEU A 166 -9.70 -3.22 -8.13
CA LEU A 166 -9.93 -2.85 -6.74
C LEU A 166 -9.03 -3.65 -5.81
N TYR A 167 -8.35 -2.92 -4.93
CA TYR A 167 -7.52 -3.46 -3.87
C TYR A 167 -8.04 -2.97 -2.52
N ILE A 168 -7.74 -3.72 -1.47
CA ILE A 168 -7.83 -3.20 -0.11
C ILE A 168 -6.52 -3.37 0.64
N GLY A 169 -6.18 -2.37 1.45
CA GLY A 169 -5.14 -2.49 2.47
C GLY A 169 -5.67 -3.29 3.65
N ALA A 170 -5.04 -4.41 3.97
CA ALA A 170 -5.54 -5.33 4.99
C ALA A 170 -4.44 -5.89 5.90
N THR A 171 -4.70 -5.83 7.20
CA THR A 171 -3.83 -6.43 8.25
C THR A 171 -4.59 -7.48 9.06
N GLY A 172 -5.87 -7.24 9.37
CA GLY A 172 -6.66 -8.15 10.20
C GLY A 172 -7.18 -9.38 9.42
N PRO A 173 -7.32 -10.57 10.05
CA PRO A 173 -7.71 -11.79 9.35
C PRO A 173 -9.00 -11.71 8.54
N LYS A 174 -10.03 -11.07 9.10
CA LYS A 174 -11.32 -10.89 8.41
C LYS A 174 -11.22 -9.99 7.19
N MET A 175 -10.34 -8.98 7.23
CA MET A 175 -10.14 -8.06 6.10
C MET A 175 -9.31 -8.73 5.00
N LEU A 176 -8.33 -9.57 5.38
CA LEU A 176 -7.56 -10.38 4.43
C LEU A 176 -8.47 -11.40 3.69
N GLU A 177 -9.36 -12.08 4.42
CA GLU A 177 -10.36 -12.95 3.79
C GLU A 177 -11.33 -12.16 2.90
N LEU A 178 -11.78 -10.97 3.32
CA LEU A 178 -12.63 -10.11 2.49
C LEU A 178 -11.93 -9.69 1.19
N ALA A 179 -10.63 -9.38 1.25
CA ALA A 179 -9.86 -9.01 0.07
C ALA A 179 -9.83 -10.15 -0.96
N GLY A 180 -9.52 -11.37 -0.52
CA GLY A 180 -9.54 -12.54 -1.38
C GLY A 180 -10.93 -12.79 -2.00
N GLU A 181 -11.99 -12.60 -1.21
CA GLU A 181 -13.37 -12.81 -1.66
C GLU A 181 -13.79 -11.79 -2.74
N MET A 182 -13.53 -10.50 -2.54
CA MET A 182 -14.20 -9.43 -3.29
C MET A 182 -13.31 -8.55 -4.18
N CYS A 183 -12.00 -8.58 -3.96
CA CYS A 183 -11.06 -7.67 -4.62
C CYS A 183 -10.26 -8.38 -5.72
N ASP A 184 -9.67 -7.56 -6.59
CA ASP A 184 -8.70 -7.98 -7.59
C ASP A 184 -7.31 -8.12 -6.97
N GLY A 185 -7.10 -7.52 -5.79
CA GLY A 185 -5.92 -7.76 -4.97
C GLY A 185 -5.98 -7.22 -3.55
N VAL A 186 -4.88 -7.40 -2.83
CA VAL A 186 -4.69 -6.93 -1.46
C VAL A 186 -3.33 -6.23 -1.34
N VAL A 187 -3.33 -5.00 -0.81
CA VAL A 187 -2.08 -4.31 -0.46
C VAL A 187 -1.69 -4.78 0.93
N LEU A 188 -0.68 -5.65 1.00
CA LEU A 188 -0.16 -6.19 2.25
C LEU A 188 0.69 -5.13 2.96
N ASN A 189 0.57 -5.13 4.29
CA ASN A 189 1.15 -4.11 5.14
C ASN A 189 2.66 -4.29 5.33
N TYR A 190 3.36 -3.22 5.71
CA TYR A 190 4.81 -3.19 5.95
C TYR A 190 5.18 -3.37 7.42
N VAL A 191 6.48 -3.56 7.68
CA VAL A 191 7.05 -3.87 9.00
C VAL A 191 6.46 -5.14 9.59
N VAL A 192 6.27 -6.14 8.72
CA VAL A 192 5.77 -7.46 9.08
C VAL A 192 6.74 -8.53 8.63
N SER A 193 6.83 -9.62 9.37
CA SER A 193 7.72 -10.73 9.02
C SER A 193 7.25 -11.53 7.80
N VAL A 194 8.17 -12.22 7.14
CA VAL A 194 7.86 -13.19 6.06
C VAL A 194 6.85 -14.25 6.53
N ASP A 195 6.94 -14.71 7.78
CA ASP A 195 5.98 -15.68 8.33
C ASP A 195 4.57 -15.08 8.51
N TYR A 196 4.48 -13.80 8.83
CA TYR A 196 3.20 -13.09 8.83
C TYR A 196 2.62 -13.06 7.41
N ILE A 197 3.44 -12.77 6.40
CA ILE A 197 3.01 -12.75 5.00
C ILE A 197 2.46 -14.12 4.58
N ARG A 198 3.15 -15.22 4.90
CA ARG A 198 2.65 -16.58 4.61
C ARG A 198 1.26 -16.82 5.21
N ARG A 199 1.04 -16.40 6.46
CA ARG A 199 -0.28 -16.50 7.12
C ARG A 199 -1.32 -15.60 6.44
N ALA A 200 -0.94 -14.40 6.03
CA ALA A 200 -1.82 -13.46 5.36
C ALA A 200 -2.26 -13.98 3.99
N VAL A 201 -1.33 -14.51 3.19
CA VAL A 201 -1.59 -15.15 1.89
C VAL A 201 -2.58 -16.31 2.04
N GLU A 202 -2.43 -17.12 3.08
CA GLU A 202 -3.36 -18.21 3.39
C GLU A 202 -4.78 -17.73 3.73
N LEU A 203 -4.92 -16.60 4.41
CA LEU A 203 -6.23 -15.97 4.68
C LEU A 203 -6.86 -15.40 3.40
N VAL A 204 -6.03 -14.81 2.53
CA VAL A 204 -6.48 -14.33 1.21
C VAL A 204 -6.97 -15.50 0.36
N ARG A 205 -6.23 -16.61 0.33
CA ARG A 205 -6.64 -17.85 -0.36
C ARG A 205 -8.01 -18.33 0.12
N LYS A 206 -8.23 -18.40 1.44
CA LYS A 206 -9.55 -18.75 2.02
C LYS A 206 -10.67 -17.81 1.56
N GLY A 207 -10.36 -16.52 1.44
CA GLY A 207 -11.27 -15.53 0.87
C GLY A 207 -11.63 -15.83 -0.58
N ALA A 208 -10.61 -16.05 -1.41
CA ALA A 208 -10.78 -16.35 -2.83
C ALA A 208 -11.64 -17.60 -3.06
N GLU A 209 -11.40 -18.66 -2.30
CA GLU A 209 -12.15 -19.92 -2.40
C GLU A 209 -13.65 -19.76 -2.10
N LYS A 210 -14.03 -18.86 -1.17
CA LYS A 210 -15.45 -18.56 -0.91
C LYS A 210 -16.16 -17.95 -2.12
N ALA A 211 -15.41 -17.24 -2.97
CA ALA A 211 -15.92 -16.62 -4.19
C ALA A 211 -15.73 -17.51 -5.43
N GLY A 212 -15.29 -18.77 -5.27
CA GLY A 212 -14.98 -19.66 -6.39
C GLY A 212 -13.73 -19.24 -7.19
N LYS A 213 -12.89 -18.38 -6.63
CA LYS A 213 -11.61 -17.95 -7.19
C LYS A 213 -10.47 -18.76 -6.61
N THR A 214 -9.32 -18.71 -7.27
CA THR A 214 -8.04 -19.23 -6.79
C THR A 214 -7.17 -18.09 -6.26
N LEU A 215 -6.06 -18.44 -5.62
CA LEU A 215 -5.07 -17.45 -5.17
C LEU A 215 -4.46 -16.68 -6.36
N ASP A 216 -4.34 -17.29 -7.54
CA ASP A 216 -3.75 -16.66 -8.72
C ASP A 216 -4.63 -15.54 -9.29
N ASP A 217 -5.92 -15.53 -8.95
CA ASP A 217 -6.87 -14.48 -9.35
C ASP A 217 -6.79 -13.23 -8.46
N VAL A 218 -6.00 -13.25 -7.38
CA VAL A 218 -5.92 -12.16 -6.40
C VAL A 218 -4.50 -11.64 -6.33
N ASP A 219 -4.26 -10.43 -6.83
CA ASP A 219 -2.97 -9.75 -6.74
C ASP A 219 -2.60 -9.44 -5.27
N ARG A 220 -1.31 -9.45 -4.95
CA ARG A 220 -0.78 -9.37 -3.57
C ARG A 220 0.47 -8.47 -3.52
N PRO A 221 0.36 -7.20 -3.90
CA PRO A 221 1.45 -6.26 -3.71
C PRO A 221 1.69 -6.03 -2.22
N GLU A 222 2.95 -5.92 -1.80
CA GLU A 222 3.32 -5.76 -0.39
C GLU A 222 4.21 -4.55 -0.21
N LEU A 223 3.88 -3.70 0.77
CA LEU A 223 4.72 -2.59 1.15
C LEU A 223 5.96 -3.12 1.87
N LEU A 224 7.14 -2.96 1.28
CA LEU A 224 8.40 -3.42 1.86
C LEU A 224 9.31 -2.24 2.12
N VAL A 225 9.57 -1.95 3.39
CA VAL A 225 10.55 -0.94 3.77
C VAL A 225 11.93 -1.35 3.24
N CYS A 226 12.60 -0.40 2.59
CA CYS A 226 13.93 -0.59 2.02
C CYS A 226 14.87 0.51 2.53
N CYS A 227 15.81 0.12 3.39
CA CYS A 227 16.91 0.96 3.83
C CYS A 227 18.20 0.43 3.19
N LEU A 228 18.60 0.99 2.06
CA LEU A 228 19.71 0.48 1.24
C LEU A 228 20.90 1.44 1.25
N SER A 229 22.10 0.91 1.49
CA SER A 229 23.37 1.61 1.30
C SER A 229 24.51 0.60 1.15
N ASP A 230 25.19 0.61 0.01
CA ASP A 230 26.41 -0.18 -0.20
C ASP A 230 27.65 0.49 0.42
N ASP A 231 27.65 1.83 0.50
CA ASP A 231 28.75 2.61 1.07
C ASP A 231 28.74 2.60 2.60
N ASP A 232 27.54 2.67 3.22
CA ASP A 232 27.36 2.65 4.67
C ASP A 232 26.13 1.82 5.09
N PRO A 233 26.25 0.48 5.10
CA PRO A 233 25.15 -0.41 5.50
C PRO A 233 24.79 -0.28 6.99
N ASN A 234 25.68 0.28 7.83
CA ASN A 234 25.38 0.51 9.25
C ASN A 234 24.46 1.71 9.45
N ALA A 235 24.65 2.77 8.67
CA ALA A 235 23.70 3.89 8.63
C ALA A 235 22.31 3.42 8.16
N ALA A 236 22.25 2.63 7.08
CA ALA A 236 21.00 2.03 6.63
C ALA A 236 20.30 1.18 7.71
N MET A 237 21.08 0.40 8.47
CA MET A 237 20.58 -0.36 9.62
C MET A 237 20.01 0.55 10.71
N MET A 238 20.67 1.66 11.03
CA MET A 238 20.20 2.60 12.06
C MET A 238 18.86 3.25 11.67
N GLU A 239 18.68 3.59 10.40
CA GLU A 239 17.43 4.12 9.87
C GLU A 239 16.31 3.09 10.00
N GLY A 240 16.59 1.83 9.65
CA GLY A 240 15.66 0.72 9.88
C GLY A 240 15.28 0.55 11.35
N LYS A 241 16.26 0.58 12.27
CA LYS A 241 16.01 0.52 13.72
C LYS A 241 15.13 1.66 14.19
N THR A 242 15.34 2.88 13.70
CA THR A 242 14.53 4.06 14.07
C THR A 242 13.07 3.88 13.67
N LEU A 243 12.80 3.34 12.47
CA LEU A 243 11.45 3.01 12.05
C LEU A 243 10.83 1.89 12.90
N VAL A 244 11.58 0.83 13.20
CA VAL A 244 11.09 -0.26 14.08
C VAL A 244 10.76 0.28 15.47
N ALA A 245 11.58 1.19 16.02
CA ALA A 245 11.30 1.83 17.31
C ALA A 245 9.97 2.61 17.27
N TYR A 246 9.72 3.35 16.20
CA TYR A 246 8.45 4.05 15.97
C TYR A 246 7.26 3.08 15.97
N TYR A 247 7.38 1.97 15.24
CA TYR A 247 6.30 0.98 15.16
C TYR A 247 6.07 0.22 16.47
N LEU A 248 7.12 -0.12 17.21
CA LEU A 248 7.00 -0.75 18.53
C LEU A 248 6.27 0.18 19.53
N GLY A 249 6.49 1.49 19.40
CA GLY A 249 5.81 2.50 20.23
C GLY A 249 4.35 2.74 19.85
N THR A 250 4.01 2.73 18.55
CA THR A 250 2.70 3.19 18.06
C THR A 250 1.76 2.07 17.62
N GLU A 251 2.30 0.95 17.16
CA GLU A 251 1.53 -0.15 16.54
C GLU A 251 1.91 -1.54 17.12
N PRO A 252 1.83 -1.75 18.45
CA PRO A 252 2.35 -2.96 19.10
C PRO A 252 1.65 -4.25 18.66
N HIS A 253 0.41 -4.16 18.17
CA HIS A 253 -0.33 -5.32 17.68
C HIS A 253 0.25 -5.90 16.38
N ILE A 254 0.81 -5.06 15.51
CA ILE A 254 1.50 -5.49 14.27
C ILE A 254 2.79 -6.24 14.62
N MET A 255 3.49 -5.76 15.65
CA MET A 255 4.75 -6.34 16.11
C MET A 255 4.55 -7.70 16.78
N LYS A 256 3.51 -7.83 17.61
CA LYS A 256 3.10 -9.14 18.15
C LYS A 256 2.74 -10.13 17.04
N ALA A 257 2.03 -9.67 16.01
CA ALA A 257 1.68 -10.50 14.86
C ALA A 257 2.90 -10.97 14.04
N SER A 258 4.06 -10.31 14.21
CA SER A 258 5.33 -10.64 13.57
C SER A 258 6.32 -11.34 14.51
N ASN A 259 5.85 -11.86 15.64
CA ASN A 259 6.64 -12.59 16.65
C ASN A 259 7.82 -11.78 17.21
N VAL A 260 7.69 -10.45 17.31
CA VAL A 260 8.66 -9.63 18.06
C VAL A 260 8.47 -9.86 19.56
N ASP A 261 9.59 -10.00 20.26
CA ASP A 261 9.65 -10.24 21.70
C ASP A 261 8.90 -9.18 22.52
N GLU A 262 8.06 -9.61 23.47
CA GLU A 262 7.21 -8.71 24.27
C GLU A 262 8.02 -7.85 25.25
N ASP A 263 9.15 -8.35 25.76
CA ASP A 263 10.02 -7.58 26.64
C ASP A 263 10.73 -6.46 25.86
N LEU A 264 11.09 -6.71 24.60
CA LEU A 264 11.61 -5.66 23.72
C LEU A 264 10.55 -4.58 23.46
N ILE A 265 9.30 -4.96 23.18
CA ILE A 265 8.19 -4.00 23.00
C ILE A 265 8.05 -3.12 24.25
N ARG A 266 8.00 -3.72 25.44
CA ARG A 266 7.86 -3.00 26.71
C ARG A 266 9.02 -2.03 26.93
N ARG A 267 10.26 -2.49 26.72
CA ARG A 267 11.46 -1.65 26.87
C ARG A 267 11.46 -0.47 25.93
N VAL A 268 11.08 -0.65 24.66
CA VAL A 268 10.98 0.49 23.74
C VAL A 268 9.92 1.48 24.22
N GLN A 269 8.74 1.00 24.65
CA GLN A 269 7.66 1.85 25.17
C GLN A 269 8.05 2.69 26.39
N GLU A 270 8.96 2.20 27.24
CA GLU A 270 9.51 2.99 28.37
C GLU A 270 10.35 4.20 27.90
N TYR A 271 10.97 4.11 26.72
CA TYR A 271 11.80 5.18 26.15
C TYR A 271 10.99 6.16 25.28
N VAL A 272 9.92 5.69 24.61
CA VAL A 272 9.03 6.55 23.81
C VAL A 272 7.79 6.93 24.60
N GLY A 273 7.91 7.97 25.43
CA GLY A 273 6.79 8.61 26.10
C GLY A 273 5.91 9.40 25.12
N TRP A 274 4.62 9.58 25.41
CA TRP A 274 3.73 10.37 24.55
C TRP A 274 3.72 11.86 24.96
N PRO A 275 3.94 12.82 24.02
CA PRO A 275 4.28 12.63 22.62
C PRO A 275 5.80 12.40 22.42
N ALA A 276 6.16 11.38 21.63
CA ALA A 276 7.55 11.06 21.34
C ALA A 276 8.09 11.91 20.18
N THR A 277 9.34 12.34 20.29
CA THR A 277 10.09 13.07 19.27
C THR A 277 10.92 12.11 18.40
N GLU A 278 11.44 12.58 17.26
CA GLU A 278 12.38 11.79 16.46
C GLU A 278 13.65 11.41 17.24
N GLU A 279 14.10 12.27 18.16
CA GLU A 279 15.24 11.99 19.02
C GLU A 279 14.94 10.83 19.99
N ASP A 280 13.72 10.74 20.50
CA ASP A 280 13.29 9.61 21.35
C ASP A 280 13.35 8.30 20.59
N TYR A 281 12.86 8.28 19.34
CA TYR A 281 12.92 7.09 18.49
C TYR A 281 14.36 6.69 18.14
N ARG A 282 15.24 7.67 17.86
CA ARG A 282 16.66 7.39 17.62
C ARG A 282 17.37 6.82 18.86
N ARG A 283 17.02 7.30 20.06
CA ARG A 283 17.56 6.72 21.30
C ARG A 283 17.06 5.29 21.51
N ALA A 284 15.75 5.07 21.33
CA ALA A 284 15.15 3.74 21.43
C ALA A 284 15.67 2.76 20.36
N ALA A 285 16.07 3.26 19.19
CA ALA A 285 16.66 2.46 18.11
C ALA A 285 17.87 1.64 18.57
N THR A 286 18.67 2.18 19.51
CA THR A 286 19.85 1.48 20.05
C THR A 286 19.52 0.20 20.82
N LEU A 287 18.27 0.04 21.28
CA LEU A 287 17.81 -1.15 21.99
C LEU A 287 17.43 -2.29 21.03
N ILE A 288 17.26 -1.99 19.75
CA ILE A 288 16.71 -2.92 18.76
C ILE A 288 17.84 -3.75 18.15
N PRO A 289 17.81 -5.09 18.29
CA PRO A 289 18.77 -5.96 17.64
C PRO A 289 18.61 -5.91 16.11
N ASP A 290 19.72 -5.94 15.37
CA ASP A 290 19.73 -5.93 13.90
C ASP A 290 18.85 -7.03 13.30
N GLN A 291 18.82 -8.21 13.94
CA GLN A 291 18.04 -9.35 13.46
C GLN A 291 16.54 -9.09 13.49
N VAL A 292 16.05 -8.27 14.43
CA VAL A 292 14.64 -7.84 14.46
C VAL A 292 14.34 -6.99 13.23
N VAL A 293 15.23 -6.07 12.88
CA VAL A 293 15.06 -5.23 11.67
C VAL A 293 15.09 -6.09 10.41
N ARG A 294 16.10 -6.97 10.27
CA ARG A 294 16.23 -7.88 9.10
C ARG A 294 15.05 -8.85 8.96
N ASN A 295 14.31 -9.11 10.02
CA ASN A 295 13.11 -9.95 9.97
C ASN A 295 11.90 -9.20 9.39
N LEU A 296 11.88 -7.87 9.42
CA LEU A 296 10.69 -7.05 9.15
C LEU A 296 10.80 -6.19 7.88
N MET A 297 12.01 -6.04 7.32
CA MET A 297 12.27 -5.13 6.19
C MET A 297 13.57 -5.47 5.46
N ALA A 298 13.71 -4.96 4.24
CA ALA A 298 14.95 -4.99 3.46
C ALA A 298 15.91 -3.91 3.97
N VAL A 299 17.06 -4.32 4.51
CA VAL A 299 18.02 -3.39 5.12
C VAL A 299 19.47 -3.83 4.93
N GLY A 300 20.33 -2.88 4.57
CA GLY A 300 21.78 -3.07 4.43
C GLY A 300 22.25 -2.81 3.00
N THR A 301 23.12 -3.70 2.51
CA THR A 301 23.64 -3.65 1.13
C THR A 301 22.57 -4.01 0.09
N THR A 302 22.83 -3.68 -1.17
CA THR A 302 21.99 -4.05 -2.31
C THR A 302 21.64 -5.54 -2.30
N ARG A 303 22.65 -6.41 -2.13
CA ARG A 303 22.46 -7.86 -2.09
C ARG A 303 21.57 -8.30 -0.93
N GLN A 304 21.77 -7.75 0.27
CA GLN A 304 20.95 -8.08 1.44
C GLN A 304 19.48 -7.66 1.26
N CYS A 305 19.25 -6.50 0.64
CA CYS A 305 17.91 -6.05 0.30
C CYS A 305 17.25 -6.96 -0.75
N GLN A 306 17.97 -7.33 -1.81
CA GLN A 306 17.48 -8.27 -2.83
C GLN A 306 17.16 -9.65 -2.25
N ASP A 307 18.06 -10.22 -1.44
CA ASP A 307 17.85 -11.51 -0.76
C ASP A 307 16.56 -11.44 0.09
N LYS A 308 16.37 -10.34 0.82
CA LYS A 308 15.15 -10.14 1.61
C LYS A 308 13.91 -10.05 0.73
N VAL A 309 13.93 -9.27 -0.35
CA VAL A 309 12.79 -9.15 -1.29
C VAL A 309 12.42 -10.52 -1.87
N ALA A 310 13.41 -11.35 -2.22
CA ALA A 310 13.19 -12.71 -2.71
C ALA A 310 12.44 -13.57 -1.67
N GLU A 311 12.76 -13.47 -0.37
CA GLU A 311 12.02 -14.18 0.69
C GLU A 311 10.53 -13.80 0.75
N TYR A 312 10.18 -12.53 0.50
CA TYR A 312 8.78 -12.08 0.47
C TYR A 312 8.06 -12.59 -0.78
N ILE A 313 8.74 -12.61 -1.92
CA ILE A 313 8.21 -13.19 -3.17
C ILE A 313 7.93 -14.69 -2.96
N ASP A 314 8.87 -15.43 -2.38
CA ASP A 314 8.70 -16.85 -2.04
C ASP A 314 7.56 -17.10 -1.04
N ALA A 315 7.25 -16.12 -0.18
CA ALA A 315 6.10 -16.17 0.72
C ALA A 315 4.76 -15.90 0.05
N GLY A 316 4.75 -15.58 -1.24
CA GLY A 316 3.55 -15.38 -2.06
C GLY A 316 3.28 -13.93 -2.44
N VAL A 317 4.18 -12.99 -2.17
CA VAL A 317 4.08 -11.61 -2.68
C VAL A 317 4.26 -11.62 -4.20
N THR A 318 3.36 -10.93 -4.90
CA THR A 318 3.35 -10.89 -6.38
C THR A 318 3.96 -9.60 -6.93
N CYS A 319 4.06 -8.55 -6.12
CA CYS A 319 4.75 -7.32 -6.45
C CYS A 319 5.27 -6.64 -5.17
N PRO A 320 6.57 -6.72 -4.89
CA PRO A 320 7.18 -5.92 -3.84
C PRO A 320 7.04 -4.42 -4.18
N ILE A 321 6.40 -3.67 -3.29
CA ILE A 321 6.33 -2.22 -3.32
C ILE A 321 7.43 -1.69 -2.39
N LEU A 322 8.59 -1.40 -2.96
CA LEU A 322 9.72 -0.89 -2.20
C LEU A 322 9.37 0.50 -1.65
N TYR A 323 9.52 0.68 -0.34
CA TYR A 323 9.38 1.95 0.35
C TYR A 323 10.78 2.44 0.78
N PRO A 324 11.45 3.29 -0.03
CA PRO A 324 12.82 3.71 0.24
C PRO A 324 12.88 4.74 1.37
N MET A 325 13.64 4.44 2.42
CA MET A 325 13.76 5.31 3.61
C MET A 325 14.94 6.29 3.52
N MET A 326 15.24 6.81 2.34
CA MET A 326 16.45 7.62 2.07
C MET A 326 16.11 8.89 1.26
N ASP A 327 16.98 9.89 1.29
CA ASP A 327 16.74 11.18 0.63
C ASP A 327 16.91 11.09 -0.90
N ASP A 328 17.88 10.31 -1.37
CA ASP A 328 17.99 9.93 -2.78
C ASP A 328 17.58 8.46 -2.94
N ILE A 329 16.43 8.21 -3.55
CA ILE A 329 15.88 6.86 -3.77
C ILE A 329 16.41 6.20 -5.04
N LYS A 330 17.17 6.91 -5.87
CA LYS A 330 17.73 6.39 -7.12
C LYS A 330 18.54 5.10 -6.92
N PRO A 331 19.39 4.95 -5.87
CA PRO A 331 20.09 3.69 -5.61
C PRO A 331 19.16 2.50 -5.42
N VAL A 332 17.98 2.68 -4.82
CA VAL A 332 16.97 1.61 -4.70
C VAL A 332 16.37 1.27 -6.06
N ILE A 333 16.11 2.27 -6.91
CA ILE A 333 15.64 2.02 -8.28
C ILE A 333 16.69 1.23 -9.07
N ASP A 334 17.96 1.66 -9.03
CA ASP A 334 19.05 0.99 -9.74
C ASP A 334 19.34 -0.42 -9.20
N ALA A 335 19.24 -0.64 -7.90
CA ALA A 335 19.42 -1.95 -7.27
C ALA A 335 18.39 -2.99 -7.74
N PHE A 336 17.19 -2.55 -8.11
CA PHE A 336 16.11 -3.45 -8.51
C PHE A 336 15.72 -3.32 -10.00
N ALA A 337 16.38 -2.44 -10.74
CA ALA A 337 16.28 -2.38 -12.19
C ALA A 337 16.79 -3.69 -12.80
N ASP A 338 15.96 -4.33 -13.63
CA ASP A 338 16.25 -5.62 -14.27
C ASP A 338 16.59 -6.79 -13.32
N TRP A 339 16.36 -6.62 -12.01
CA TRP A 339 16.58 -7.66 -11.02
C TRP A 339 15.49 -8.73 -11.10
N SER A 340 15.89 -9.99 -10.92
CA SER A 340 15.01 -11.12 -10.73
C SER A 340 15.49 -11.93 -9.53
N PRO A 341 14.56 -12.44 -8.69
CA PRO A 341 14.88 -13.37 -7.61
C PRO A 341 15.44 -14.70 -8.13
#